data_AF-A0A2T4WIF1-F1
#
_entry.id   AF-A0A2T4WIF1-F1
#
_cell.length_a   1.000
_cell.length_b   1.000
_cell.length_c   1.000
_cell.angle_alpha   90.00
_cell.angle_beta   90.00
_cell.angle_gamma   90.00
#
_symmetry.space_group_name_H-M   'P 1'
#
loop_
_entity.id
_entity.type
_entity.pdbx_description
1 polymer ?
#
loop_
_entity_poly.entity_id
_entity_poly.type
_entity_poly.pdbx_seq_one_letter_code
_entity_poly.pdbx_strand_id
1 'polypeptide(L)'
;MRNLLFLAFFFSLLSCGSRKDIIDANSDGYYQLQVSPADGTKSLFVHINIPDMLAERELKQVMINTVEVPFIFNQQAGFVEVYIRDYPQAKTKEEKESATLYQEITQKDYYSANLKMGAGYYVIPALKELESEELELVAPPR
;
A
#
# COMPACT_ATOMS: atom_id res chain seq x y z
N MET A 1 16.69 -62.97 -11.61
CA MET A 1 16.38 -61.52 -11.63
C MET A 1 14.86 -61.40 -11.66
N ARG A 2 14.24 -61.02 -10.54
CA ARG A 2 12.78 -60.96 -10.40
C ARG A 2 12.42 -59.74 -9.56
N ASN A 3 11.63 -58.86 -10.16
CA ASN A 3 10.76 -57.82 -9.55
C ASN A 3 11.42 -56.77 -8.65
N LEU A 4 11.41 -55.51 -9.09
CA LEU A 4 11.05 -54.38 -8.23
C LEU A 4 10.47 -53.26 -9.09
N LEU A 5 9.15 -53.26 -9.22
CA LEU A 5 8.36 -52.27 -9.95
C LEU A 5 7.74 -51.32 -8.91
N PHE A 6 8.16 -50.06 -9.01
CA PHE A 6 7.46 -48.82 -8.64
C PHE A 6 6.09 -48.94 -7.96
N LEU A 7 5.95 -48.31 -6.78
CA LEU A 7 4.78 -47.47 -6.47
C LEU A 7 5.06 -46.58 -5.24
N ALA A 8 5.58 -45.38 -5.48
CA ALA A 8 5.51 -44.27 -4.53
C ALA A 8 4.65 -43.18 -5.17
N PHE A 9 3.34 -43.45 -5.21
CA PHE A 9 2.31 -42.45 -5.45
C PHE A 9 1.89 -41.89 -4.08
N PHE A 10 1.51 -40.61 -4.03
CA PHE A 10 1.14 -39.79 -2.85
C PHE A 10 2.23 -38.90 -2.27
N PHE A 11 2.70 -37.94 -3.08
CA PHE A 11 2.98 -36.60 -2.60
C PHE A 11 2.30 -35.59 -3.54
N SER A 12 1.00 -35.38 -3.35
CA SER A 12 0.24 -34.39 -4.11
C SER A 12 -0.82 -33.72 -3.24
N LEU A 13 -0.45 -33.19 -2.07
CA LEU A 13 -1.33 -32.36 -1.25
C LEU A 13 -0.58 -31.26 -0.49
N LEU A 14 0.42 -30.61 -1.11
CA LEU A 14 0.94 -29.34 -0.62
C LEU A 14 1.34 -28.44 -1.79
N SER A 15 0.36 -28.06 -2.58
CA SER A 15 0.47 -26.83 -3.37
C SER A 15 -0.82 -26.05 -3.18
N CYS A 16 -1.08 -25.66 -1.93
CA CYS A 16 -1.91 -24.49 -1.67
C CYS A 16 -1.09 -23.26 -2.10
N GLY A 17 -0.91 -23.12 -3.42
CA GLY A 17 -0.35 -21.93 -4.00
C GLY A 17 -1.37 -20.84 -3.79
N SER A 18 -1.08 -19.90 -2.90
CA SER A 18 -1.83 -18.67 -2.76
C SER A 18 -1.91 -18.03 -4.15
N ARG A 19 -3.09 -18.09 -4.76
CA ARG A 19 -3.35 -17.49 -6.06
C ARG A 19 -3.10 -15.98 -5.90
N LYS A 20 -2.02 -15.51 -6.49
CA LYS A 20 -1.73 -14.08 -6.58
C LYS A 20 -2.59 -13.56 -7.71
N ASP A 21 -3.75 -13.02 -7.37
CA ASP A 21 -4.62 -12.36 -8.34
C ASP A 21 -3.94 -11.02 -8.70
N ILE A 22 -3.07 -11.05 -9.70
CA ILE A 22 -2.45 -9.85 -10.27
C ILE A 22 -3.52 -9.22 -11.17
N ILE A 23 -4.23 -8.25 -10.63
CA ILE A 23 -5.15 -7.41 -11.40
C ILE A 23 -4.34 -6.19 -11.82
N ASP A 24 -3.96 -6.13 -13.09
CA ASP A 24 -3.29 -4.98 -13.69
C ASP A 24 -4.35 -3.91 -14.01
N ALA A 25 -4.66 -3.10 -13.00
CA ALA A 25 -5.60 -2.00 -13.13
C ALA A 25 -4.84 -0.72 -13.48
N ASN A 26 -5.27 -0.04 -14.55
CA ASN A 26 -4.92 1.35 -14.80
C ASN A 26 -5.22 2.18 -13.53
N SER A 27 -4.15 2.53 -12.79
CA SER A 27 -4.11 3.21 -11.48
C SER A 27 -5.45 3.37 -10.73
N ASP A 28 -5.90 2.31 -10.06
CA ASP A 28 -7.00 2.40 -9.06
C ASP A 28 -6.58 3.15 -7.77
N GLY A 29 -5.36 3.70 -7.73
CA GLY A 29 -4.86 4.49 -6.61
C GLY A 29 -3.90 5.59 -7.05
N TYR A 30 -3.75 6.58 -6.17
CA TYR A 30 -2.88 7.72 -6.35
C TYR A 30 -2.05 8.00 -5.10
N TYR A 31 -0.98 8.77 -5.26
CA TYR A 31 -0.20 9.32 -4.16
C TYR A 31 0.00 10.83 -4.32
N GLN A 32 0.26 11.51 -3.21
CA GLN A 32 0.61 12.91 -3.18
C GLN A 32 1.68 13.16 -2.11
N LEU A 33 2.74 13.87 -2.49
CA LEU A 33 3.71 14.41 -1.56
C LEU A 33 3.35 15.87 -1.24
N GLN A 34 3.27 16.20 0.04
CA GLN A 34 2.98 17.55 0.50
C GLN A 34 4.10 18.05 1.40
N VAL A 35 4.40 19.35 1.31
CA VAL A 35 5.35 20.04 2.19
C VAL A 35 4.63 21.21 2.86
N SER A 36 4.57 21.19 4.18
CA SER A 36 4.04 22.27 5.00
C SER A 36 4.99 23.47 4.97
N PRO A 37 4.56 24.64 4.48
CA PRO A 37 5.41 25.83 4.42
C PRO A 37 5.71 26.43 5.80
N ALA A 38 4.89 26.13 6.81
CA ALA A 38 5.01 26.71 8.14
C ALA A 38 6.18 26.12 8.96
N ASP A 39 6.46 24.83 8.80
CA ASP A 39 7.43 24.09 9.60
C ASP A 39 8.34 23.17 8.78
N GLY A 40 8.19 23.16 7.45
CA GLY A 40 8.96 22.31 6.54
C GLY A 40 8.60 20.83 6.62
N THR A 41 7.54 20.47 7.35
CA THR A 41 7.12 19.07 7.49
C THR A 41 6.73 18.51 6.13
N LYS A 42 7.20 17.32 5.81
CA LYS A 42 6.78 16.57 4.62
C LYS A 42 5.78 15.49 4.99
N SER A 43 4.84 15.19 4.09
CA SER A 43 3.92 14.07 4.25
C SER A 43 3.66 13.39 2.92
N LEU A 44 3.39 12.09 2.99
CA LEU A 44 2.94 11.25 1.90
C LEU A 44 1.51 10.82 2.20
N PHE A 45 0.62 11.12 1.27
CA PHE A 45 -0.73 10.58 1.25
C PHE A 45 -0.84 9.58 0.11
N VAL A 46 -1.46 8.43 0.36
CA VAL A 46 -1.78 7.44 -0.66
C VAL A 46 -3.23 7.03 -0.49
N HIS A 47 -3.95 6.99 -1.60
CA HIS A 47 -5.35 6.55 -1.68
C HIS A 47 -5.47 5.43 -2.70
N ILE A 48 -6.16 4.36 -2.35
CA ILE A 48 -6.34 3.20 -3.22
C ILE A 48 -7.80 2.76 -3.16
N ASN A 49 -8.46 2.74 -4.32
CA ASN A 49 -9.78 2.15 -4.46
C ASN A 49 -9.66 0.61 -4.46
N ILE A 50 -10.60 -0.03 -3.77
CA ILE A 50 -10.74 -1.47 -3.72
C ILE A 50 -11.79 -1.86 -4.76
N PRO A 51 -11.46 -2.70 -5.76
CA PRO A 51 -12.45 -3.22 -6.69
C PRO A 51 -13.60 -3.91 -5.95
N ASP A 52 -14.83 -3.73 -6.41
CA ASP A 52 -16.05 -4.29 -5.78
C ASP A 52 -15.93 -5.78 -5.48
N MET A 53 -15.29 -6.55 -6.38
CA MET A 53 -15.04 -7.99 -6.21
C MET A 53 -14.17 -8.36 -5.00
N LEU A 54 -13.48 -7.39 -4.40
CA LEU A 54 -12.65 -7.52 -3.21
C LEU A 54 -13.23 -6.81 -1.98
N ALA A 55 -14.32 -6.04 -2.11
CA ALA A 55 -14.87 -5.19 -1.05
C ALA A 55 -15.37 -5.98 0.19
N GLU A 56 -15.80 -7.22 0.00
CA GLU A 56 -16.24 -8.09 1.11
C GLU A 56 -15.08 -8.80 1.83
N ARG A 57 -13.84 -8.68 1.33
CA ARG A 57 -12.67 -9.33 1.95
C ARG A 57 -12.10 -8.47 3.07
N GLU A 58 -11.61 -9.12 4.11
CA GLU A 58 -10.88 -8.48 5.21
C GLU A 58 -9.51 -7.98 4.72
N LEU A 59 -9.25 -6.68 4.83
CA LEU A 59 -7.93 -6.10 4.60
C LEU A 59 -7.04 -6.34 5.82
N LYS A 60 -5.91 -7.03 5.60
CA LYS A 60 -4.99 -7.42 6.68
C LYS A 60 -3.71 -6.61 6.72
N GLN A 61 -3.25 -6.11 5.58
CA GLN A 61 -1.95 -5.48 5.43
C GLN A 61 -1.94 -4.60 4.19
N VAL A 62 -1.27 -3.45 4.30
CA VAL A 62 -0.94 -2.58 3.17
C VAL A 62 0.57 -2.41 3.14
N MET A 63 1.15 -2.63 1.97
CA MET A 63 2.55 -2.30 1.70
C MET A 63 2.60 -1.24 0.60
N ILE A 64 3.35 -0.18 0.84
CA ILE A 64 3.74 0.78 -0.20
C ILE A 64 5.18 0.51 -0.56
N ASN A 65 5.44 0.29 -1.85
CA ASN A 65 6.69 -0.27 -2.35
C ASN A 65 6.99 -1.62 -1.70
N THR A 66 7.86 -1.65 -0.70
CA THR A 66 8.23 -2.84 0.08
C THR A 66 8.09 -2.63 1.58
N VAL A 67 7.45 -1.54 2.00
CA VAL A 67 7.34 -1.10 3.39
C VAL A 67 5.89 -1.29 3.84
N GLU A 68 5.69 -2.03 4.94
CA GLU A 68 4.39 -2.14 5.59
C GLU A 68 4.05 -0.83 6.29
N VAL A 69 2.82 -0.36 6.10
CA VAL A 69 2.37 0.96 6.57
C VAL A 69 1.08 0.87 7.37
N PRO A 70 0.86 1.78 8.34
CA PRO A 70 -0.46 1.98 8.92
C PRO A 70 -1.44 2.49 7.85
N PHE A 71 -2.70 2.09 7.97
CA PHE A 71 -3.74 2.42 7.01
C PHE A 71 -5.10 2.62 7.67
N ILE A 72 -5.99 3.33 6.99
CA ILE A 72 -7.41 3.43 7.30
C ILE A 72 -8.18 2.75 6.18
N PHE A 73 -8.97 1.74 6.52
CA PHE A 73 -9.80 1.02 5.56
C PHE A 73 -11.27 1.40 5.69
N ASN A 74 -11.83 2.00 4.65
CA ASN A 74 -13.26 2.27 4.57
C ASN A 74 -13.93 1.24 3.66
N GLN A 75 -14.41 0.15 4.27
CA GLN A 75 -15.05 -0.94 3.54
C GLN A 75 -16.33 -0.51 2.82
N GLN A 76 -17.12 0.40 3.41
CA GLN A 76 -18.38 0.85 2.82
C GLN A 76 -18.18 1.71 1.56
N ALA A 77 -17.13 2.55 1.58
CA ALA A 77 -16.79 3.40 0.45
C ALA A 77 -15.79 2.75 -0.53
N GLY A 78 -15.30 1.55 -0.22
CA GLY A 78 -14.44 0.79 -1.12
C GLY A 78 -13.06 1.41 -1.32
N PHE A 79 -12.44 1.96 -0.27
CA PHE A 79 -11.08 2.50 -0.39
C PHE A 79 -10.23 2.27 0.86
N VAL A 80 -8.91 2.36 0.66
CA VAL A 80 -7.92 2.42 1.73
C VAL A 80 -7.05 3.67 1.58
N GLU A 81 -6.77 4.31 2.71
CA GLU A 81 -5.91 5.48 2.81
C GLU A 81 -4.70 5.18 3.68
N VAL A 82 -3.57 5.76 3.30
CA VAL A 82 -2.31 5.74 4.05
C VAL A 82 -1.83 7.17 4.17
N TYR A 83 -1.49 7.58 5.39
CA TYR A 83 -0.90 8.88 5.66
C TYR A 83 0.36 8.69 6.50
N ILE A 84 1.50 9.10 5.95
CA ILE A 84 2.80 9.01 6.62
C ILE A 84 3.42 10.40 6.64
N ARG A 85 3.89 10.83 7.80
CA ARG A 85 4.44 12.16 8.01
C ARG A 85 5.90 12.06 8.42
N ASP A 86 6.75 12.86 7.78
CA ASP A 86 8.09 13.09 8.27
C ASP A 86 8.00 14.00 9.50
N TYR A 87 8.60 13.58 10.60
CA TYR A 87 8.65 14.36 11.84
C TYR A 87 10.11 14.77 12.08
N PRO A 88 10.56 15.94 11.55
CA PRO A 88 11.95 16.39 11.66
C PRO A 88 12.44 16.51 13.12
N GLN A 89 11.49 16.72 14.04
CA GLN A 89 11.72 16.86 15.48
C GLN A 89 10.94 15.79 16.26
N ALA A 90 10.92 14.55 15.78
CA ALA A 90 10.22 13.44 16.41
C ALA A 90 10.65 13.22 17.87
N LYS A 91 9.68 13.29 18.79
CA LYS A 91 9.88 13.12 20.24
C LYS A 91 9.35 11.80 20.73
N THR A 92 8.22 11.34 20.19
CA THR A 92 7.61 10.06 20.59
C THR A 92 8.15 8.91 19.77
N LYS A 93 7.86 7.67 20.21
CA LYS A 93 8.23 6.47 19.48
C LYS A 93 7.46 6.39 18.15
N GLU A 94 6.17 6.70 18.18
CA GLU A 94 5.28 6.66 17.01
C GLU A 94 5.72 7.68 15.94
N GLU A 95 6.13 8.88 16.34
CA GLU A 95 6.65 9.90 15.43
C GLU A 95 7.95 9.46 14.74
N LYS A 96 8.84 8.80 15.49
CA LYS A 96 10.10 8.26 14.94
C LYS A 96 9.85 7.11 13.98
N GLU A 97 8.91 6.24 14.30
CA GLU A 97 8.49 5.14 13.41
C GLU A 97 7.88 5.71 12.13
N SER A 98 6.97 6.68 12.23
CA SER A 98 6.38 7.33 11.05
C SER A 98 7.42 8.02 10.18
N ALA A 99 8.37 8.76 10.77
CA ALA A 99 9.46 9.40 10.04
C ALA A 99 10.38 8.38 9.35
N THR A 100 10.64 7.24 9.99
CA THR A 100 11.42 6.14 9.42
C THR A 100 10.69 5.55 8.20
N LEU A 101 9.41 5.23 8.33
CA LEU A 101 8.57 4.75 7.23
C LEU A 101 8.56 5.76 6.07
N TYR A 102 8.42 7.05 6.35
CA TYR A 102 8.45 8.10 5.34
C TYR A 102 9.75 8.03 4.53
N GLN A 103 10.90 7.98 5.21
CA GLN A 103 12.21 7.94 4.57
C GLN A 103 12.39 6.65 3.74
N GLU A 104 12.02 5.49 4.28
CA GLU A 104 12.15 4.22 3.55
C GLU A 104 11.30 4.17 2.29
N ILE A 105 10.08 4.72 2.34
CA ILE A 105 9.17 4.76 1.20
C ILE A 105 9.66 5.76 0.14
N THR A 106 10.05 6.96 0.55
CA THR A 106 10.41 8.08 -0.35
C THR A 106 11.82 7.99 -0.93
N GLN A 107 12.63 7.01 -0.52
CA GLN A 107 13.92 6.67 -1.16
C GLN A 107 13.77 5.98 -2.53
N LYS A 108 12.56 5.71 -3.00
CA LYS A 108 12.29 5.05 -4.28
C LYS A 108 11.76 6.07 -5.30
N ASP A 109 12.16 5.88 -6.56
CA ASP A 109 11.74 6.76 -7.68
C ASP A 109 10.35 6.42 -8.23
N TYR A 110 9.72 5.34 -7.74
CA TYR A 110 8.40 4.91 -8.14
C TYR A 110 7.59 4.43 -6.94
N TYR A 111 6.27 4.55 -7.04
CA TYR A 111 5.32 4.14 -6.01
C TYR A 111 4.44 3.00 -6.52
N SER A 112 4.40 1.92 -5.76
CA SER A 112 3.53 0.76 -5.98
C SER A 112 2.84 0.39 -4.67
N ALA A 113 1.75 -0.37 -4.75
CA ALA A 113 1.06 -0.86 -3.56
C ALA A 113 0.75 -2.35 -3.65
N ASN A 114 0.74 -3.01 -2.50
CA ASN A 114 0.28 -4.38 -2.36
C ASN A 114 -0.61 -4.50 -1.14
N LEU A 115 -1.83 -4.99 -1.34
CA LEU A 115 -2.85 -5.15 -0.33
C LEU A 115 -3.10 -6.62 -0.10
N LYS A 116 -3.05 -7.05 1.15
CA LYS A 116 -3.38 -8.42 1.55
C LYS A 116 -4.86 -8.49 1.93
N MET A 117 -5.67 -9.02 1.03
CA MET A 117 -7.13 -9.15 1.19
C MET A 117 -7.49 -10.62 1.45
N GLY A 118 -7.81 -10.97 2.70
CA GLY A 118 -8.07 -12.33 3.13
C GLY A 118 -6.86 -13.26 2.94
N ALA A 119 -6.95 -14.21 2.02
CA ALA A 119 -5.87 -15.13 1.65
C ALA A 119 -5.13 -14.73 0.35
N GLY A 120 -5.60 -13.68 -0.34
CA GLY A 120 -5.04 -13.22 -1.62
C GLY A 120 -4.29 -11.90 -1.49
N TYR A 121 -3.60 -11.54 -2.57
CA TYR A 121 -2.91 -10.25 -2.72
C TYR A 121 -3.48 -9.50 -3.91
N TYR A 122 -3.71 -8.20 -3.73
CA TYR A 122 -4.05 -7.26 -4.78
C TYR A 122 -2.86 -6.33 -4.98
N VAL A 123 -2.32 -6.30 -6.20
CA VAL A 123 -1.07 -5.58 -6.51
C VAL A 123 -1.37 -4.46 -7.49
N ILE A 124 -0.94 -3.25 -7.12
CA ILE A 124 -1.01 -2.06 -7.94
C ILE A 124 0.44 -1.70 -8.30
N PRO A 125 0.90 -2.06 -9.51
CA PRO A 125 2.30 -1.96 -9.87
C PRO A 125 2.79 -0.51 -10.01
N ALA A 126 1.87 0.44 -10.23
CA ALA A 126 2.17 1.86 -10.29
C ALA A 126 0.99 2.70 -9.74
N LEU A 127 1.26 3.53 -8.75
CA LEU A 127 0.34 4.56 -8.25
C LEU A 127 0.52 5.84 -9.08
N LYS A 128 -0.59 6.50 -9.40
CA LYS A 128 -0.56 7.78 -10.12
C LYS A 128 -0.17 8.92 -9.17
N GLU A 129 0.74 9.80 -9.57
CA GLU A 129 0.96 11.04 -8.83
C GLU A 129 -0.22 11.97 -9.05
N LEU A 130 -0.81 12.45 -7.95
CA LEU A 130 -1.78 13.52 -8.03
C LEU A 130 -1.04 14.80 -8.38
N GLU A 131 -1.27 15.31 -9.60
CA GLU A 131 -0.80 16.63 -10.01
C GLU A 131 -1.22 17.62 -8.93
N SER A 132 -0.26 18.37 -8.37
CA SER A 132 -0.55 19.34 -7.33
C SER A 132 -1.63 20.30 -7.85
N GLU A 133 -2.85 20.22 -7.34
CA GLU A 133 -3.74 21.37 -7.40
C GLU A 133 -3.00 22.46 -6.63
N GLU A 134 -2.44 23.44 -7.35
CA GLU A 134 -1.98 24.67 -6.74
C GLU A 134 -3.15 25.21 -5.93
N LEU A 135 -3.10 25.03 -4.61
CA LEU A 135 -3.92 25.78 -3.70
C LEU A 135 -3.48 27.22 -3.87
N GLU A 136 -4.12 27.96 -4.77
CA GLU A 136 -4.15 29.41 -4.69
C GLU A 136 -4.61 29.72 -3.27
N LEU A 137 -3.66 30.10 -2.41
CA LEU A 137 -3.93 30.65 -1.09
C LEU A 137 -4.64 31.98 -1.33
N VAL A 138 -5.94 31.93 -1.57
CA VAL A 138 -6.78 33.13 -1.60
C VAL A 138 -6.76 33.64 -0.16
N ALA A 139 -5.95 34.67 0.07
CA ALA A 139 -5.95 35.37 1.35
C ALA A 139 -7.39 35.75 1.71
N PRO A 140 -7.82 35.56 2.97
CA PRO A 140 -9.16 35.98 3.37
C PRO A 140 -9.34 37.48 3.11
N PRO A 141 -10.53 37.93 2.66
CA PRO A 141 -10.78 39.34 2.42
C PRO A 141 -10.55 40.15 3.70
N ARG A 142 -9.89 41.30 3.55
CA ARG A 142 -9.56 42.25 4.64
C ARG A 142 -10.80 42.80 5.32
#